data_AF-T1H5S0-F1
#
_entry.id   AF-T1H5S0-F1
#
_cell.length_a   1.000
_cell.length_b   1.000
_cell.length_c   1.000
_cell.angle_alpha   90.00
_cell.angle_beta   90.00
_cell.angle_gamma   90.00
#
_symmetry.space_group_name_H-M   'P 1'
#
loop_
_entity.id
_entity.type
_entity.pdbx_description
1 polymer ?
#
loop_
_entity_poly.entity_id
_entity_poly.type
_entity_poly.pdbx_seq_one_letter_code
_entity_poly.pdbx_strand_id
1 'polypeptide(L)' 'IKDVETEEISEFWVVNDMFTFENIGFSNQVDNVKYLTCADCEKGPVGFNIASEKNCYIALSRVKH' A
#
# COMPACT_ATOMS: atom_id res chain seq x y z
N ILE A 1 -5.44 -19.85 -14.97
CA ILE A 1 -4.95 -18.78 -14.06
C ILE A 1 -5.91 -17.64 -14.29
N LYS A 2 -6.65 -17.17 -13.27
CA LYS A 2 -7.43 -15.94 -13.43
C LYS A 2 -6.41 -14.82 -13.59
N ASP A 3 -6.53 -14.05 -14.67
CA ASP A 3 -5.69 -12.87 -14.84
C ASP A 3 -5.86 -11.96 -13.63
N VAL A 4 -4.75 -11.58 -13.02
CA VAL A 4 -4.75 -10.66 -11.87
C VAL A 4 -5.12 -9.29 -12.42
N GLU A 5 -6.23 -8.73 -11.94
CA GLU A 5 -6.61 -7.36 -12.30
C GLU A 5 -5.57 -6.37 -11.76
N THR A 6 -5.11 -5.47 -12.62
CA THR A 6 -4.12 -4.44 -12.29
C THR A 6 -4.59 -3.07 -12.80
N GLU A 7 -4.00 -2.01 -12.24
CA GLU A 7 -4.26 -0.63 -12.63
C GLU A 7 -2.95 0.17 -12.62
N GLU A 8 -2.93 1.27 -13.36
CA GLU A 8 -1.84 2.24 -13.32
C GLU A 8 -2.24 3.45 -12.46
N ILE A 9 -1.43 3.76 -11.44
CA ILE A 9 -1.61 4.92 -10.58
C ILE A 9 -0.28 5.68 -10.56
N SER A 10 -0.34 7.00 -10.66
CA SER A 10 0.84 7.89 -10.69
C SER A 10 0.89 8.91 -9.55
N GLU A 11 -0.18 9.02 -8.76
CA GLU A 11 -0.29 10.00 -7.67
C GLU A 11 -0.26 9.32 -6.30
N PHE A 12 0.79 9.63 -5.52
CA PHE A 12 1.01 9.03 -4.21
C PHE A 12 1.42 10.04 -3.13
N TRP A 13 0.94 9.83 -1.91
CA TRP A 13 1.57 10.36 -0.72
C TRP A 13 2.73 9.44 -0.33
N VAL A 14 3.90 10.04 -0.11
CA VAL A 14 5.09 9.31 0.37
C VAL A 14 5.21 9.47 1.87
N VAL A 15 5.24 8.35 2.57
CA VAL A 15 5.46 8.27 4.02
C VAL A 15 6.79 7.57 4.26
N ASN A 16 7.74 8.25 4.91
CA ASN A 16 9.13 7.80 4.97
C ASN A 16 9.38 6.59 5.89
N ASP A 17 8.45 6.31 6.80
CA ASP A 17 8.59 5.22 7.76
C ASP A 17 7.21 4.66 8.15
N MET A 18 7.09 3.33 8.20
CA MET A 18 5.86 2.63 8.57
C MET A 18 5.35 3.01 9.96
N PHE A 19 6.23 3.40 10.88
CA PHE A 19 5.87 3.80 12.24
C PHE A 19 5.16 5.17 12.30
N THR A 20 5.05 5.87 11.17
CA THR A 20 4.33 7.15 11.07
C THR A 20 2.81 6.95 10.94
N PHE A 21 2.35 5.78 10.51
CA PHE A 21 0.92 5.53 10.35
C PHE A 21 0.26 5.29 11.71
N GLU A 22 -0.89 5.93 11.94
CA GLU A 22 -1.72 5.62 13.11
C GLU A 22 -2.36 4.24 12.98
N ASN A 23 -2.93 3.93 11.81
CA ASN A 23 -3.61 2.66 11.52
C ASN A 23 -3.37 2.25 10.06
N ILE A 24 -2.52 1.26 9.82
CA ILE A 24 -2.29 0.67 8.49
C ILE A 24 -1.98 -0.82 8.60
N GLY A 25 -2.51 -1.62 7.67
CA GLY A 25 -2.17 -3.03 7.51
C GLY A 25 -1.10 -3.25 6.44
N PHE A 26 -0.28 -4.28 6.62
CA PHE A 26 0.69 -4.73 5.61
C PHE A 26 0.36 -6.17 5.23
N SER A 27 0.31 -6.46 3.93
CA SER A 27 0.18 -7.82 3.43
C SER A 27 1.48 -8.63 3.66
N ASN A 28 1.39 -9.94 3.45
CA ASN A 28 2.58 -10.74 3.18
C ASN A 28 3.30 -10.22 1.94
N GLN A 29 4.62 -10.37 1.92
CA GLN A 29 5.46 -9.95 0.82
C GLN A 29 5.30 -10.87 -0.38
N VAL A 30 5.13 -10.28 -1.57
CA VAL A 30 5.14 -10.96 -2.87
C VAL A 30 6.03 -10.15 -3.79
N ASP A 31 7.04 -10.79 -4.41
CA ASP A 31 7.96 -10.14 -5.35
C ASP A 31 8.59 -8.82 -4.84
N ASN A 32 9.05 -8.83 -3.58
CA ASN A 32 9.64 -7.67 -2.89
C ASN A 32 8.66 -6.51 -2.63
N VAL A 33 7.36 -6.71 -2.80
CA VAL A 33 6.31 -5.73 -2.51
C VAL A 33 5.45 -6.20 -1.35
N LYS A 34 5.16 -5.29 -0.43
CA LYS A 34 4.09 -5.43 0.56
C LYS A 34 2.99 -4.44 0.20
N TYR A 35 1.77 -4.93 0.09
CA TYR A 35 0.61 -4.08 -0.15
C TYR A 35 0.09 -3.53 1.17
N LEU A 36 -0.32 -2.26 1.14
CA LEU A 36 -0.91 -1.57 2.29
C LEU A 36 -2.42 -1.73 2.25
N THR A 37 -3.04 -1.97 3.40
CA THR A 37 -4.49 -2.15 3.54
C THR A 37 -5.02 -1.30 4.70
N CYS A 38 -6.32 -1.08 4.74
CA CYS A 38 -6.96 -0.52 5.94
C CYS A 38 -6.84 -1.51 7.10
N ALA A 39 -6.31 -1.07 8.25
CA ALA A 39 -6.14 -1.94 9.43
C ALA A 39 -7.48 -2.41 10.03
N ASP A 40 -8.55 -1.63 9.92
CA ASP A 40 -9.83 -1.94 10.54
C ASP A 40 -10.71 -2.88 9.71
N CYS A 41 -10.68 -2.74 8.38
CA CYS A 41 -11.57 -3.48 7.48
C CYS A 41 -10.86 -4.34 6.44
N GLU A 42 -9.52 -4.38 6.46
CA GLU A 42 -8.64 -5.16 5.58
C GLU A 42 -8.79 -4.88 4.07
N LYS A 43 -9.63 -3.91 3.68
CA LYS A 43 -9.78 -3.50 2.29
C LYS A 43 -8.49 -2.86 1.78
N GLY A 44 -8.11 -3.23 0.56
CA GLY A 44 -6.97 -2.69 -0.14
C GLY A 44 -6.83 -3.32 -1.53
N PRO A 45 -5.69 -3.05 -2.21
CA PRO A 45 -4.58 -2.22 -1.74
C PRO A 45 -4.92 -0.72 -1.70
N VAL A 46 -4.50 -0.02 -0.64
CA VAL A 46 -4.51 1.45 -0.55
C VAL A 46 -3.16 2.07 -0.92
N GLY A 47 -2.14 1.22 -1.05
CA GLY A 47 -0.77 1.62 -1.33
C GLY A 47 0.17 0.42 -1.34
N PHE A 48 1.46 0.70 -1.41
CA PHE A 48 2.49 -0.33 -1.38
C PHE A 48 3.77 0.16 -0.70
N ASN A 49 4.58 -0.79 -0.28
CA ASN A 49 5.95 -0.60 0.17
C ASN A 49 6.83 -1.60 -0.59
N ILE A 50 8.01 -1.14 -1.03
CA ILE A 50 9.05 -2.01 -1.54
C ILE A 50 9.82 -2.49 -0.31
N ALA A 51 9.94 -3.80 -0.09
CA ALA A 51 10.43 -4.35 1.18
C ALA A 51 11.90 -4.01 1.49
N SER A 52 12.68 -3.64 0.47
CA SER A 52 14.03 -3.10 0.61
C SER A 52 14.08 -1.61 0.98
N GLU A 53 12.95 -0.91 0.95
CA GLU A 53 12.81 0.51 1.23
C GLU A 53 11.97 0.73 2.50
N LYS A 54 12.18 1.88 3.15
CA LYS A 54 11.32 2.32 4.27
C LYS A 54 10.08 3.07 3.79
N ASN A 55 10.16 3.66 2.60
CA ASN A 55 9.11 4.50 2.07
C ASN A 55 7.85 3.67 1.78
N CYS A 56 6.72 4.23 2.17
CA CYS A 56 5.39 3.73 1.89
C CYS A 56 4.70 4.72 0.95
N TYR A 57 4.08 4.19 -0.10
CA TYR A 57 3.41 4.97 -1.13
C TYR A 57 1.91 4.74 -1.02
N ILE A 58 1.15 5.76 -0.63
CA ILE A 58 -0.32 5.69 -0.49
C ILE A 58 -0.97 6.31 -1.74
N ALA A 59 -1.76 5.54 -2.46
CA ALA A 59 -2.44 6.01 -3.66
C ALA A 59 -3.53 7.03 -3.31
N LEU A 60 -3.45 8.24 -3.84
CA LEU A 60 -4.42 9.31 -3.54
C LEU A 60 -5.85 8.90 -3.92
N SER A 61 -6.01 8.16 -5.02
CA SER A 61 -7.31 7.66 -5.50
C SER A 61 -7.94 6.57 -4.61
N ARG A 62 -7.19 6.02 -3.65
CA ARG A 62 -7.62 4.90 -2.80
C ARG A 62 -7.92 5.30 -1.35
N VAL A 63 -7.78 6.57 -1.00
CA VAL A 63 -8.06 7.12 0.33
C VAL A 63 -8.90 8.41 0.22
N LYS A 64 -9.50 8.85 1.33
CA LYS A 64 -10.17 10.16 1.42
C LYS A 64 -9.29 11.12 2.20
N HIS A 65 -9.28 12.39 1.78
CA HIS A 65 -8.49 13.47 2.37
C HIS A 65 -9.37 14.70 2.65
#